data_AF-A0A7S2H9D0-F1
#
_entry.id   AF-A0A7S2H9D0-F1
#
_cell.length_a   1.000
_cell.length_b   1.000
_cell.length_c   1.000
_cell.angle_alpha   90.00
_cell.angle_beta   90.00
_cell.angle_gamma   90.00
#
_symmetry.space_group_name_H-M   'P 1'
#
loop_
_entity.id
_entity.type
_entity.pdbx_description
1 polymer ?
#
loop_
_entity_poly.entity_id
_entity_poly.type
_entity_poly.pdbx_seq_one_letter_code
_entity_poly.pdbx_strand_id
1 'polypeptide(L)'
;MGFLTQHSALVLSFEASLQAVDAAVSVPYWDYTIEGEQYRTTGDSLNKGWFTSPIFESDWFGPVPVGTDSGVVEKGRWAYTSVSPLSYAASSEFTTLNGYGLVRAPWNVASAPYL
;
A
#
# COMPACT_ATOMS: atom_id res chain seq x y z
N MET A 1 -6.25 23.34 -7.61
CA MET A 1 -5.00 23.70 -6.88
C MET A 1 -5.19 23.29 -5.44
N GLY A 2 -4.52 22.23 -5.00
CA GLY A 2 -4.78 21.63 -3.69
C GLY A 2 -4.11 20.26 -3.52
N PHE A 3 -3.77 19.58 -4.63
CA PHE A 3 -3.09 18.29 -4.60
C PHE A 3 -1.81 18.31 -3.72
N LEU A 4 -0.80 19.10 -4.09
CA LEU A 4 0.47 19.11 -3.35
C LEU A 4 0.28 19.54 -1.89
N THR A 5 -0.39 20.66 -1.65
CA THR A 5 -0.56 21.21 -0.29
C THR A 5 -1.40 20.30 0.61
N GLN A 6 -2.44 19.65 0.07
CA GLN A 6 -3.25 18.69 0.81
C GLN A 6 -2.44 17.43 1.16
N HIS A 7 -1.64 16.90 0.24
CA HIS A 7 -0.80 15.72 0.54
C HIS A 7 0.30 16.04 1.55
N SER A 8 0.92 17.22 1.47
CA SER A 8 1.87 17.68 2.49
C SER A 8 1.22 17.80 3.87
N ALA A 9 0.01 18.37 3.95
CA ALA A 9 -0.72 18.47 5.22
C ALA A 9 -1.11 17.08 5.78
N LEU A 10 -1.49 16.14 4.90
CA LEU A 10 -1.81 14.78 5.27
C LEU A 10 -0.58 14.05 5.84
N VAL A 11 0.56 14.12 5.15
CA VAL A 11 1.81 13.49 5.61
C VAL A 11 2.26 14.07 6.95
N LEU A 12 2.19 15.40 7.12
CA LEU A 12 2.54 16.04 8.39
C LEU A 12 1.64 15.57 9.55
N SER A 13 0.33 15.44 9.29
CA SER A 13 -0.62 14.96 10.31
C SER A 13 -0.38 13.49 10.67
N PHE A 14 -0.03 12.67 9.66
CA PHE A 14 0.32 11.26 9.87
C PHE A 14 1.62 11.11 10.65
N GLU A 15 2.66 11.87 10.31
CA GLU A 15 3.94 11.88 11.05
C GLU A 15 3.76 12.28 12.51
N ALA A 16 2.99 13.35 12.78
CA ALA A 16 2.67 13.76 14.15
C ALA A 16 1.95 12.65 14.93
N SER A 17 1.12 11.85 14.27
CA SER A 17 0.43 10.71 14.89
C SER A 17 1.38 9.55 15.21
N LEU A 18 2.38 9.29 14.35
CA LEU A 18 3.44 8.31 14.62
C LEU A 18 4.31 8.74 15.80
N GLN A 19 4.70 10.02 15.83
CA GLN A 19 5.54 10.60 16.88
C GLN A 19 4.86 10.68 18.25
N ALA A 20 3.52 10.66 18.29
CA ALA A 20 2.77 10.52 19.53
C ALA A 20 2.91 9.12 20.17
N VAL A 21 3.25 8.10 19.39
CA VAL A 21 3.53 6.73 19.85
C VAL A 21 5.03 6.55 20.12
N ASP A 22 5.87 6.95 19.16
CA ASP A 22 7.33 6.91 19.27
C ASP A 22 7.94 8.13 18.58
N ALA A 23 8.50 9.04 19.39
CA ALA A 23 9.06 10.30 18.92
C ALA A 23 10.29 10.16 18.01
N ALA A 24 10.92 8.98 17.94
CA ALA A 24 12.06 8.73 17.05
C ALA A 24 11.63 8.36 15.62
N VAL A 25 10.35 8.11 15.37
CA VAL A 25 9.84 7.67 14.06
C VAL A 25 9.48 8.87 13.18
N SER A 26 9.82 8.78 11.89
CA SER A 26 9.43 9.72 10.84
C SER A 26 8.82 8.98 9.65
N VAL A 27 8.11 9.70 8.77
CA VAL A 27 7.56 9.08 7.55
C VAL A 27 8.67 8.89 6.51
N PRO A 28 8.98 7.66 6.10
CA PRO A 28 9.97 7.42 5.05
C PRO A 28 9.43 7.83 3.68
N TYR A 29 10.33 8.15 2.74
CA TYR A 29 9.98 8.35 1.35
C TYR A 29 10.54 7.21 0.49
N TRP A 30 9.88 6.93 -0.63
CA TRP A 30 10.35 5.97 -1.63
C TRP A 30 10.77 6.70 -2.89
N ASP A 31 12.06 6.63 -3.22
CA ASP A 31 12.60 7.12 -4.50
C ASP A 31 12.48 6.04 -5.57
N TYR A 32 11.28 5.92 -6.15
CA TYR A 32 11.00 4.95 -7.21
C TYR A 32 11.80 5.18 -8.50
N THR A 33 12.57 6.27 -8.61
CA THR A 33 13.45 6.48 -9.78
C THR A 33 14.66 5.55 -9.76
N ILE A 34 15.06 5.07 -8.58
CA ILE A 34 16.11 4.06 -8.41
C ILE A 34 15.65 2.72 -9.01
N GLU A 35 14.46 2.24 -8.62
CA GLU A 35 13.86 1.05 -9.23
C GLU A 35 13.54 1.25 -10.70
N GLY A 36 13.17 2.48 -11.11
CA GLY A 36 13.01 2.82 -12.53
C GLY A 36 14.29 2.60 -13.34
N GLU A 37 15.44 2.96 -12.80
CA GLU A 37 16.73 2.73 -13.45
C GLU A 37 17.14 1.25 -13.41
N GLN A 38 16.89 0.55 -12.32
CA GLN A 38 17.12 -0.90 -12.22
C GLN A 38 16.24 -1.68 -13.21
N TYR A 39 14.98 -1.30 -13.35
CA TYR A 39 14.06 -1.84 -14.35
C TYR A 39 14.63 -1.68 -15.76
N ARG A 40 15.06 -0.47 -16.11
CA ARG A 40 15.66 -0.17 -17.42
C ARG A 40 16.94 -0.96 -17.66
N THR A 41 17.83 -1.07 -16.67
CA THR A 41 19.13 -1.76 -16.81
C THR A 41 19.01 -3.28 -16.78
N THR A 42 17.92 -3.84 -16.26
CA THR A 42 17.63 -5.28 -16.24
C THR A 42 16.79 -5.76 -17.44
N GLY A 43 16.69 -4.95 -18.49
CA GLY A 43 15.95 -5.28 -19.71
C GLY A 43 14.44 -5.28 -19.50
N ASP A 44 13.93 -4.26 -18.81
CA ASP A 44 12.51 -4.01 -18.60
C ASP A 44 11.80 -5.14 -17.85
N SER A 45 12.52 -5.78 -16.92
CA SER A 45 12.02 -6.89 -16.12
C SER A 45 11.61 -6.44 -14.72
N LEU A 46 10.31 -6.38 -14.44
CA LEU A 46 9.78 -6.03 -13.11
C LEU A 46 10.33 -6.95 -12.01
N ASN A 47 10.44 -8.25 -12.28
CA ASN A 47 10.95 -9.24 -11.33
C ASN A 47 12.45 -9.14 -11.04
N LYS A 48 13.20 -8.39 -11.84
CA LYS A 48 14.66 -8.23 -11.67
C LYS A 48 15.06 -6.84 -11.24
N GLY A 49 14.31 -5.82 -11.64
CA GLY A 49 14.63 -4.42 -11.38
C GLY A 49 13.62 -3.63 -10.55
N TRP A 50 12.40 -4.14 -10.33
CA TRP A 50 11.38 -3.41 -9.58
C TRP A 50 10.99 -4.12 -8.28
N PHE A 51 10.51 -5.36 -8.38
CA PHE A 51 10.05 -6.16 -7.23
C PHE A 51 11.20 -6.73 -6.38
N THR A 52 12.44 -6.50 -6.80
CA THR A 52 13.65 -6.81 -6.02
C THR A 52 14.05 -5.69 -5.06
N SER A 53 13.33 -4.56 -5.07
CA SER A 53 13.59 -3.45 -4.16
C SER A 53 13.43 -3.86 -2.69
N PRO A 54 14.29 -3.36 -1.78
CA PRO A 54 14.17 -3.60 -0.35
C PRO A 54 12.80 -3.24 0.23
N ILE A 55 12.05 -2.32 -0.42
CA ILE A 55 10.71 -1.95 0.03
C ILE A 55 9.74 -3.14 0.06
N PHE A 56 9.99 -4.16 -0.77
CA PHE A 56 9.19 -5.39 -0.89
C PHE A 56 9.75 -6.55 -0.05
N GLU A 57 10.70 -6.31 0.85
CA GLU A 57 11.13 -7.31 1.82
C GLU A 57 10.06 -7.54 2.89
N SER A 58 10.06 -8.74 3.48
CA SER A 58 9.01 -9.17 4.43
C SER A 58 9.00 -8.39 5.74
N ASP A 59 10.11 -7.79 6.14
CA ASP A 59 10.22 -6.93 7.32
C ASP A 59 9.77 -5.48 7.05
N TRP A 60 9.45 -5.15 5.80
CA TRP A 60 8.92 -3.85 5.39
C TRP A 60 7.47 -3.95 4.88
N PHE A 61 7.19 -3.70 3.59
CA PHE A 61 5.82 -3.80 3.06
C PHE A 61 5.42 -5.20 2.59
N GLY A 62 6.38 -6.10 2.40
CA GLY A 62 6.15 -7.47 1.95
C GLY A 62 6.29 -7.66 0.44
N PRO A 63 6.59 -8.89 -0.02
CA PRO A 63 6.83 -9.17 -1.42
C PRO A 63 5.56 -9.04 -2.26
N VAL A 64 5.71 -8.53 -3.48
CA VAL A 64 4.65 -8.61 -4.48
C VAL A 64 4.44 -10.08 -4.87
N PRO A 65 3.20 -10.59 -4.81
CA PRO A 65 2.90 -11.96 -5.24
C PRO A 65 3.04 -12.08 -6.77
N VAL A 66 4.16 -12.64 -7.23
CA VAL A 66 4.43 -12.83 -8.67
C VAL A 66 3.95 -14.19 -9.13
N GLY A 67 3.14 -14.23 -10.19
CA GLY A 67 2.69 -15.48 -10.80
C GLY A 67 1.51 -16.15 -10.11
N THR A 68 0.83 -15.44 -9.21
CA THR A 68 -0.42 -15.86 -8.57
C THR A 68 -1.53 -14.88 -8.91
N ASP A 69 -2.72 -15.39 -9.24
CA ASP A 69 -3.90 -14.55 -9.52
C ASP A 69 -4.53 -13.95 -8.25
N SER A 70 -3.92 -14.16 -7.08
CA SER A 70 -4.44 -13.69 -5.79
C SER A 70 -4.37 -12.16 -5.68
N GLY A 71 -3.26 -11.55 -6.12
CA GLY A 71 -3.00 -10.13 -5.91
C GLY A 71 -2.94 -9.72 -4.43
N VAL A 72 -2.76 -10.69 -3.53
CA VAL A 72 -2.78 -10.53 -2.06
C VAL A 72 -1.35 -10.57 -1.51
N VAL A 73 -1.04 -9.73 -0.53
CA VAL A 73 0.26 -9.80 0.16
C VAL A 73 0.31 -11.05 1.02
N GLU A 74 1.26 -11.95 0.77
CA GLU A 74 1.32 -13.27 1.42
C GLU A 74 2.36 -13.36 2.54
N LYS A 75 3.29 -12.40 2.63
CA LYS A 75 4.38 -12.39 3.62
C LYS A 75 4.61 -10.99 4.19
N GLY A 76 5.09 -10.96 5.43
CA GLY A 76 5.43 -9.74 6.16
C GLY A 76 4.30 -9.21 7.03
N ARG A 77 4.47 -8.00 7.58
CA ARG A 77 3.54 -7.39 8.54
C ARG A 77 2.11 -7.28 8.01
N TRP A 78 1.96 -7.09 6.71
CA TRP A 78 0.68 -6.85 6.04
C TRP A 78 0.07 -8.12 5.42
N ALA A 79 0.67 -9.29 5.62
CA ALA A 79 0.21 -10.54 5.02
C ALA A 79 -1.24 -10.85 5.38
N TYR A 80 -2.08 -11.10 4.37
CA TYR A 80 -3.52 -11.39 4.53
C TYR A 80 -4.27 -10.39 5.42
N THR A 81 -3.90 -9.11 5.35
CA THR A 81 -4.63 -8.06 6.09
C THR A 81 -6.06 -8.01 5.59
N SER A 82 -7.03 -8.33 6.45
CA SER A 82 -8.43 -8.40 6.07
C SER A 82 -8.97 -7.03 5.68
N VAL A 83 -9.64 -6.98 4.53
CA VAL A 83 -10.46 -5.83 4.13
C VAL A 83 -11.86 -6.06 4.65
N SER A 84 -12.31 -5.20 5.56
CA SER A 84 -13.63 -5.33 6.18
C SER A 84 -14.74 -5.34 5.12
N PRO A 85 -15.66 -6.34 5.16
CA PRO A 85 -16.91 -6.25 4.43
C PRO A 85 -17.84 -5.21 5.10
N LEU A 86 -18.86 -4.77 4.36
CA LEU A 86 -19.86 -3.78 4.81
C LEU A 86 -20.43 -4.04 6.22
N SER A 87 -20.56 -5.30 6.63
CA SER A 87 -21.12 -5.67 7.95
C SER A 87 -20.25 -5.21 9.14
N TYR A 88 -18.97 -4.92 8.93
CA TYR A 88 -18.06 -4.36 9.95
C TYR A 88 -17.79 -2.87 9.73
N ALA A 89 -17.96 -2.37 8.50
CA ALA A 89 -17.85 -0.96 8.13
C ALA A 89 -19.09 -0.13 8.51
N ALA A 90 -20.07 -0.72 9.20
CA ALA A 90 -21.26 -0.05 9.74
C ALA A 90 -20.95 0.98 10.86
N SER A 91 -19.69 1.37 11.06
CA SER A 91 -19.38 2.70 11.59
C SER A 91 -19.84 3.73 10.56
N SER A 92 -20.50 4.80 10.97
CA SER A 92 -21.03 5.88 10.12
C SER A 92 -20.01 6.62 9.21
N GLU A 93 -18.76 6.17 9.15
CA GLU A 93 -17.63 6.88 8.55
C GLU A 93 -17.20 6.31 7.18
N PHE A 94 -17.56 5.07 6.83
CA PHE A 94 -17.13 4.44 5.56
C PHE A 94 -18.31 3.95 4.72
N THR A 95 -18.81 4.82 3.84
CA THR A 95 -19.94 4.52 2.94
C THR A 95 -19.52 4.05 1.54
N THR A 96 -18.22 4.08 1.24
CA THR A 96 -17.70 3.82 -0.10
C THR A 96 -17.22 2.37 -0.21
N LEU A 97 -17.80 1.62 -1.15
CA LEU A 97 -17.47 0.23 -1.43
C LEU A 97 -17.18 0.03 -2.91
N ASN A 98 -16.46 -1.06 -3.23
CA ASN A 98 -16.40 -1.56 -4.60
C ASN A 98 -17.61 -2.44 -4.96
N GLY A 99 -17.67 -2.92 -6.21
CA GLY A 99 -18.74 -3.78 -6.72
C GLY A 99 -18.92 -5.12 -5.97
N TYR A 100 -18.00 -5.48 -5.06
CA TYR A 100 -18.03 -6.69 -4.24
C TYR A 100 -18.38 -6.40 -2.76
N GLY A 101 -18.69 -5.15 -2.40
CA GLY A 101 -19.10 -4.78 -1.05
C GLY A 101 -17.95 -4.69 -0.03
N LEU A 102 -16.71 -4.53 -0.52
CA LEU A 102 -15.51 -4.34 0.30
C LEU A 102 -15.19 -2.85 0.42
N VAL A 103 -14.64 -2.42 1.58
CA VAL A 103 -14.16 -1.05 1.81
C VAL A 103 -12.94 -0.76 0.92
N ARG A 104 -13.23 -0.35 -0.31
CA ARG A 104 -12.27 -0.03 -1.37
C ARG A 104 -12.86 1.12 -2.18
N ALA A 105 -12.00 1.80 -2.94
CA ALA A 105 -12.49 2.76 -3.93
C ALA A 105 -13.43 2.07 -4.93
N PRO A 106 -14.51 2.71 -5.41
CA PRO A 106 -15.52 2.08 -6.27
C PRO A 106 -14.95 1.50 -7.57
N TRP A 107 -13.86 2.09 -8.06
CA TRP A 107 -13.15 1.66 -9.27
C TRP A 107 -12.10 0.57 -9.03
N ASN A 108 -11.83 0.17 -7.78
CA ASN A 108 -10.96 -0.96 -7.48
C ASN A 108 -11.79 -2.26 -7.46
N VAL A 109 -11.82 -2.95 -8.61
CA VAL A 109 -12.64 -4.16 -8.84
C VAL A 109 -12.01 -5.47 -8.34
N ALA A 110 -11.08 -5.41 -7.39
CA ALA A 110 -10.55 -6.61 -6.76
C ALA A 110 -11.56 -7.22 -5.77
N SER A 111 -11.87 -8.51 -5.95
CA SER A 111 -12.81 -9.27 -5.11
C SER A 111 -12.15 -9.94 -3.91
N ALA A 112 -10.82 -9.90 -3.82
CA ALA A 112 -10.08 -10.51 -2.72
C ALA A 112 -10.46 -9.86 -1.37
N PRO A 113 -10.78 -10.65 -0.32
CA PRO A 113 -11.11 -10.12 1.01
C PRO A 113 -9.88 -9.71 1.83
N TYR A 114 -8.71 -9.63 1.19
CA TYR A 114 -7.43 -9.27 1.77
C TYR A 114 -6.74 -8.19 0.92
N LEU A 115 -5.90 -7.38 1.56
CA LEU A 115 -4.94 -6.51 0.88
C LEU A 115 -3.89 -7.31 0.11
#